data_AF-A0A151S262-F1
#
_entry.id   AF-A0A151S262-F1
#
_cell.length_a   1.000
_cell.length_b   1.000
_cell.length_c   1.000
_cell.angle_alpha   90.00
_cell.angle_beta   90.00
_cell.angle_gamma   90.00
#
_symmetry.space_group_name_H-M   'P 1'
#
loop_
_entity.id
_entity.type
_entity.pdbx_description
1 polymer ?
#
loop_
_entity_poly.entity_id
_entity_poly.type
_entity_poly.pdbx_seq_one_letter_code
_entity_poly.pdbx_strand_id
1 'polypeptide(L)'
;VAYRLALPPSLSNLHDVFHVSQLRKYVHDPGHVVVLDDVRVKENLTFEKSPVAMVDHKLKEMRGKSIALVKVLWDAATGEATWEVE
;
A
#
# COMPACT_ATOMS: atom_id res chain seq x y z
N VAL A 1 -30.13 -0.80 -14.59
CA VAL A 1 -29.47 -0.64 -13.28
C VAL A 1 -28.21 0.21 -13.48
N ALA A 2 -27.97 1.17 -12.60
CA ALA A 2 -26.78 2.02 -12.64
C ALA A 2 -26.10 1.97 -11.27
N TYR A 3 -24.77 1.97 -11.26
CA TYR A 3 -23.94 1.95 -10.06
C TYR A 3 -23.08 3.20 -10.02
N ARG A 4 -22.92 3.78 -8.83
CA ARG A 4 -21.98 4.86 -8.59
C ARG A 4 -20.72 4.28 -7.95
N LEU A 5 -19.56 4.48 -8.57
CA LEU A 5 -18.27 3.97 -8.12
C LEU A 5 -17.44 5.08 -7.46
N ALA A 6 -16.71 4.77 -6.40
CA ALA A 6 -15.73 5.69 -5.84
C ALA A 6 -14.47 5.68 -6.72
N LEU A 7 -14.33 6.68 -7.61
CA LEU A 7 -13.18 6.77 -8.51
C LEU A 7 -11.95 7.36 -7.80
N PRO A 8 -10.73 6.87 -8.11
CA PRO A 8 -9.50 7.47 -7.61
C PRO A 8 -9.30 8.89 -8.18
N PRO A 9 -8.54 9.77 -7.49
CA PRO A 9 -8.33 11.16 -7.93
C PRO A 9 -7.78 11.30 -9.36
N SER A 10 -6.99 10.32 -9.81
CA SER A 10 -6.44 10.24 -11.17
C SER A 10 -7.50 10.12 -12.26
N LEU A 11 -8.72 9.70 -11.91
CA LEU A 11 -9.86 9.51 -12.81
C LEU A 11 -10.98 10.51 -12.52
N SER A 12 -10.68 11.62 -11.85
CA SER A 12 -11.65 12.66 -11.46
C SER A 12 -12.34 13.35 -12.65
N ASN A 13 -11.79 13.21 -13.87
CA ASN A 13 -12.40 13.70 -15.10
C ASN A 13 -13.49 12.77 -15.68
N LEU A 14 -13.68 11.57 -15.11
CA LEU A 14 -14.70 10.62 -15.54
C LEU A 14 -15.97 10.74 -14.67
N HIS A 15 -17.13 10.43 -15.27
CA HIS A 15 -18.36 10.27 -14.52
C HIS A 15 -18.31 9.00 -13.68
N ASP A 16 -18.72 9.11 -12.43
CA ASP A 16 -18.69 8.03 -11.45
C ASP A 16 -19.90 7.09 -11.54
N VAL A 17 -20.90 7.42 -12.36
CA VAL A 17 -22.10 6.59 -12.59
C VAL A 17 -21.96 5.76 -13.86
N PHE A 18 -22.01 4.43 -13.69
CA PHE A 18 -21.91 3.44 -14.76
C PHE A 18 -23.21 2.67 -14.92
N HIS A 19 -23.73 2.63 -16.15
CA HIS A 19 -24.93 1.85 -16.46
C HIS A 19 -24.55 0.43 -16.85
N VAL A 20 -25.23 -0.57 -16.28
CA VAL A 20 -24.97 -2.00 -16.60
C VAL A 20 -25.15 -2.28 -18.10
N SER A 21 -26.04 -1.56 -18.77
CA SER A 21 -26.26 -1.68 -20.22
C SER A 21 -25.09 -1.20 -21.08
N GLN A 22 -24.15 -0.42 -20.52
CA GLN A 22 -22.95 0.03 -21.22
C GLN A 22 -21.82 -0.99 -21.16
N LEU A 23 -21.94 -2.02 -20.32
CA LEU A 23 -20.93 -3.07 -20.18
C LEU A 23 -20.89 -3.92 -21.45
N ARG A 24 -19.72 -4.00 -22.07
CA ARG A 24 -19.45 -4.92 -23.18
C ARG A 24 -18.91 -6.23 -22.64
N LYS A 25 -19.06 -7.31 -23.41
CA LYS A 25 -18.42 -8.59 -23.09
C LYS A 25 -16.91 -8.38 -22.99
N TYR A 26 -16.36 -8.63 -21.81
CA TYR A 26 -14.92 -8.57 -21.58
C TYR A 26 -14.22 -9.70 -22.35
N VAL A 27 -13.13 -9.37 -23.03
CA VAL A 27 -12.23 -10.33 -23.66
C VAL A 27 -11.04 -10.48 -22.72
N HIS A 28 -10.82 -11.71 -22.27
CA HIS A 28 -9.77 -12.00 -21.30
C HIS A 28 -8.39 -11.64 -21.88
N ASP A 29 -7.67 -10.78 -21.16
CA ASP A 29 -6.29 -10.42 -21.44
C ASP A 29 -5.49 -10.59 -20.13
N PRO A 30 -4.44 -11.45 -20.13
CA PRO A 30 -3.54 -11.59 -18.99
C PRO A 30 -2.94 -10.26 -18.49
N GLY A 31 -2.78 -9.26 -19.36
CA GLY A 31 -2.27 -7.93 -18.97
C GLY A 31 -3.27 -7.06 -18.21
N HIS A 32 -4.56 -7.39 -18.24
CA HIS A 32 -5.60 -6.71 -17.46
C HIS A 32 -5.81 -7.35 -16.08
N VAL A 33 -5.13 -8.46 -15.78
CA VAL A 33 -5.21 -9.10 -14.47
C VAL A 33 -4.43 -8.23 -13.49
N VAL A 34 -5.16 -7.57 -12.59
CA VAL A 34 -4.54 -6.93 -11.43
C VAL A 34 -3.98 -8.06 -10.56
N VAL A 35 -2.65 -8.16 -10.50
CA VAL A 35 -1.98 -9.04 -9.55
C VAL A 35 -2.31 -8.47 -8.17
N LEU A 36 -3.23 -9.13 -7.48
CA LEU A 36 -3.39 -8.93 -6.05
C LEU A 36 -2.12 -9.47 -5.41
N ASP A 37 -1.40 -8.61 -4.70
CA ASP A 37 -0.37 -9.10 -3.79
C ASP A 37 -1.03 -10.11 -2.85
N ASP A 38 -0.38 -11.26 -2.70
CA ASP A 38 -0.87 -12.37 -1.87
C ASP A 38 -0.64 -12.00 -0.40
N VAL A 39 -1.38 -11.01 0.08
CA VAL A 39 -1.30 -10.51 1.46
C VAL A 39 -1.95 -11.55 2.36
N ARG A 40 -1.11 -12.29 3.09
CA ARG A 40 -1.56 -13.20 4.14
C ARG A 40 -2.06 -12.41 5.35
N VAL A 41 -3.35 -12.16 5.37
CA VAL A 41 -4.04 -11.56 6.51
C VAL A 41 -4.28 -12.64 7.57
N LYS A 42 -3.85 -12.36 8.81
CA LYS A 42 -4.11 -13.20 9.99
C LYS A 42 -5.58 -13.07 10.42
N GLU A 43 -6.07 -14.01 11.23
CA GLU A 43 -7.48 -14.04 11.70
C GLU A 43 -7.91 -12.76 12.43
N ASN A 44 -6.96 -12.02 13.01
CA ASN A 44 -7.19 -10.75 13.69
C ASN A 44 -7.18 -9.53 12.75
N LEU A 45 -7.29 -9.72 11.43
CA LEU A 45 -7.25 -8.67 10.41
C LEU A 45 -5.92 -7.88 10.36
N THR A 46 -4.84 -8.44 10.90
CA THR A 46 -3.49 -7.87 10.76
C THR A 46 -2.72 -8.59 9.66
N PHE A 47 -1.78 -7.88 9.03
CA PHE A 47 -0.84 -8.46 8.07
C PHE A 47 0.58 -8.08 8.48
N GLU A 48 1.54 -8.96 8.22
CA GLU A 48 2.95 -8.65 8.45
C GLU A 48 3.51 -7.92 7.22
N LYS A 49 4.06 -6.73 7.43
CA LYS A 49 4.89 -6.05 6.42
C LYS A 49 6.33 -6.51 6.55
N SER A 50 6.93 -6.89 5.42
CA SER A 50 8.37 -7.10 5.34
C SER A 50 9.07 -5.75 5.14
N PRO A 51 10.21 -5.50 5.81
CA PRO A 51 10.99 -4.30 5.57
C PRO A 51 11.56 -4.32 4.15
N VAL A 52 11.46 -3.20 3.44
CA VAL A 52 12.00 -3.03 2.10
C VAL A 52 13.51 -2.77 2.16
N ALA A 53 13.91 -1.81 3.00
CA ALA A 53 15.30 -1.42 3.16
C ALA A 53 15.54 -0.68 4.48
N MET A 54 16.76 -0.79 4.98
CA MET A 54 17.29 0.14 5.98
C MET A 54 17.78 1.40 5.27
N VAL A 55 17.19 2.54 5.59
CA VAL A 55 17.43 3.81 4.87
C VAL A 55 18.26 4.81 5.66
N ASP A 56 18.40 4.66 6.98
CA ASP A 56 19.21 5.55 7.80
C ASP A 56 19.63 4.89 9.13
N HIS A 57 20.65 5.45 9.77
CA HIS A 57 21.12 5.06 11.10
C HIS A 57 21.35 6.30 11.97
N LYS A 58 21.04 6.21 13.26
CA LYS A 58 21.25 7.32 14.19
C LYS A 58 21.57 6.82 15.60
N LEU A 59 22.58 7.41 16.21
CA LEU A 59 22.82 7.27 17.64
C LEU A 59 22.04 8.35 18.41
N LYS A 60 21.21 7.94 19.37
CA LYS A 60 20.45 8.85 20.23
C LYS A 60 20.90 8.67 21.67
N GLU A 61 21.40 9.76 22.28
CA GLU A 61 21.67 9.77 23.71
C GLU A 61 20.39 10.06 24.50
N MET A 62 20.10 9.20 25.49
CA MET A 62 18.99 9.37 26.43
C MET A 62 19.44 8.98 27.83
N ARG A 63 19.29 9.92 28.79
CA ARG A 63 19.57 9.70 30.23
C ARG A 63 20.94 9.03 30.50
N GLY A 64 21.98 9.45 29.76
CA GLY A 64 23.34 8.93 29.90
C GLY A 64 23.60 7.58 29.23
N LYS A 65 22.67 7.07 28.42
CA LYS A 65 22.84 5.87 27.60
C LYS A 65 22.71 6.24 26.12
N SER A 66 23.55 5.65 25.28
CA SER A 66 23.42 5.72 23.83
C SER A 66 22.55 4.57 23.32
N ILE A 67 21.58 4.89 22.45
CA ILE A 67 20.72 3.92 21.78
C ILE A 67 20.92 4.08 20.27
N ALA A 68 21.29 3.00 19.60
CA ALA A 68 21.35 2.95 18.15
C ALA A 68 19.93 2.75 17.60
N LEU A 69 19.56 3.58 16.63
CA LEU A 69 18.28 3.53 15.95
C LEU A 69 18.53 3.37 14.46
N VAL A 70 17.71 2.54 13.84
CA VAL A 70 17.71 2.25 12.41
C VAL A 70 16.39 2.73 11.82
N LYS A 71 16.45 3.46 10.71
CA LYS A 71 15.25 3.83 9.97
C LYS A 71 14.92 2.74 8.96
N VAL A 72 13.78 2.10 9.13
CA VAL A 72 13.30 1.00 8.28
C VAL A 72 12.21 1.53 7.35
N LEU A 73 12.38 1.33 6.05
CA LEU A 73 11.38 1.62 5.02
C LEU A 73 10.47 0.41 4.84
N TRP A 74 9.16 0.62 4.99
CA TRP A 74 8.14 -0.43 4.88
C TRP A 74 7.42 -0.42 3.53
N ASP A 75 7.38 0.73 2.88
CA ASP A 75 6.73 0.89 1.58
C ASP A 75 7.41 2.00 0.77
N ALA A 76 8.01 1.62 -0.36
CA ALA A 76 8.70 2.54 -1.25
C ALA A 76 7.75 3.45 -2.05
N ALA A 77 6.50 3.03 -2.28
CA ALA A 77 5.52 3.80 -3.03
C ALA A 77 4.93 4.94 -2.18
N THR A 78 4.67 4.68 -0.89
CA THR A 78 4.15 5.70 0.04
C THR A 78 5.24 6.43 0.83
N GLY A 79 6.45 5.87 0.89
CA GLY A 79 7.55 6.41 1.70
C GLY A 79 7.37 6.16 3.20
N GLU A 80 6.53 5.19 3.58
CA GLU A 80 6.30 4.82 4.98
C GLU A 80 7.56 4.26 5.62
N ALA A 81 8.02 4.89 6.71
CA ALA A 81 9.21 4.48 7.43
C ALA A 81 9.09 4.71 8.95
N THR A 82 9.67 3.82 9.76
CA THR A 82 9.75 3.94 11.23
C THR A 82 11.20 3.89 11.72
N TRP A 83 11.45 4.39 12.93
CA TRP A 83 12.73 4.24 13.63
C TRP A 83 12.62 3.08 14.60
N GLU A 84 13.37 2.01 14.35
CA GLU A 84 13.48 0.84 15.22
C GLU A 84 14.81 0.88 15.98
N VAL A 85 14.86 0.21 17.13
CA VAL A 85 16.12 0.00 17.86
C VAL A 85 16.91 -1.09 17.14
N GLU A 86 18.22 -0.85 16.96
CA GLU A 86 19.14 -1.85 16.39
C GLU A 86 19.27 -3.11 17.26
#